data_AF-A0A061I3R7-F1
#
_entry.id   AF-A0A061I3R7-F1
#
_cell.length_a   1.000
_cell.length_b   1.000
_cell.length_c   1.000
_cell.angle_alpha   90.00
_cell.angle_beta   90.00
_cell.angle_gamma   90.00
#
_symmetry.space_group_name_H-M   'P 1'
#
loop_
_entity.id
_entity.type
_entity.pdbx_description
1 polymer ?
#
loop_
_entity_poly.entity_id
_entity_poly.type
_entity_poly.pdbx_seq_one_letter_code
_entity_poly.pdbx_strand_id
1 'polypeptide(L)'
;ALEFKICKMRPSAKSLICGEHWSGGANGRFASLVSGCPLLVKVFSVVHSVLHVDVYQYSGVQDAVNIRDVLIREGHAELAEESYESK
;
A
#
# COMPACT_ATOMS: atom_id res chain seq x y z
N ALA A 1 8.91 -16.05 -4.42
CA ALA A 1 8.36 -14.69 -4.57
C ALA A 1 9.02 -13.80 -3.51
N LEU A 2 9.15 -12.50 -3.77
CA LEU A 2 9.62 -11.55 -2.76
C LEU A 2 8.42 -11.04 -1.96
N GLU A 3 8.56 -10.98 -0.65
CA GLU A 3 7.55 -10.39 0.23
C GLU A 3 7.77 -8.87 0.29
N PHE A 4 6.68 -8.11 0.21
CA PHE A 4 6.72 -6.66 0.32
C PHE A 4 5.50 -6.12 1.06
N LYS A 5 5.63 -4.92 1.61
CA LYS A 5 4.53 -4.13 2.16
C LYS A 5 4.61 -2.68 1.67
N ILE A 6 3.47 -2.05 1.47
CA ILE A 6 3.43 -0.62 1.13
C ILE A 6 3.73 0.17 2.41
N CYS A 7 4.78 1.00 2.36
CA CYS A 7 5.22 1.81 3.49
C CYS A 7 4.28 2.98 3.76
N LYS A 8 4.40 3.63 4.91
CA LYS A 8 3.76 4.89 5.32
C LYS A 8 2.23 4.85 5.35
N MET A 9 1.65 3.69 5.60
CA MET A 9 0.21 3.57 5.77
C MET A 9 -0.18 2.50 6.79
N ARG A 10 -1.36 2.68 7.36
CA ARG A 10 -2.01 1.71 8.23
C ARG A 10 -3.48 1.53 7.82
N PRO A 11 -4.14 0.45 8.28
CA PRO A 11 -5.58 0.29 8.07
C PRO A 11 -6.37 1.45 8.66
N SER A 12 -7.49 1.81 8.01
CA SER A 12 -8.39 2.83 8.58
C SER A 12 -9.04 2.34 9.87
N ALA A 13 -9.46 3.28 10.73
CA ALA A 13 -10.15 2.97 11.99
C ALA A 13 -11.37 2.04 11.80
N LYS A 14 -12.02 2.10 10.63
CA LYS A 14 -13.13 1.21 10.26
C LYS A 14 -12.73 -0.28 10.28
N SER A 15 -11.50 -0.61 9.89
CA SER A 15 -11.00 -2.00 9.92
C SER A 15 -10.81 -2.47 11.36
N LEU A 16 -10.22 -1.61 12.22
CA LEU A 16 -9.99 -1.91 13.64
C LEU A 16 -11.29 -2.19 14.41
N ILE A 17 -12.35 -1.41 14.14
CA ILE A 17 -13.66 -1.60 14.78
C ILE A 17 -14.27 -2.96 14.41
N CYS A 18 -14.04 -3.44 13.20
CA CYS A 18 -14.53 -4.74 12.73
C CYS A 18 -13.64 -5.92 13.15
N GLY A 19 -12.52 -5.67 13.85
CA GLY A 19 -11.56 -6.71 14.25
C GLY A 19 -10.71 -7.27 13.10
N GLU A 20 -10.75 -6.63 11.92
CA GLU A 20 -9.95 -7.02 10.77
C GLU A 20 -8.68 -6.16 10.71
N HIS A 21 -7.54 -6.77 10.35
CA HIS A 21 -6.35 -5.97 10.05
C HIS A 21 -6.63 -5.04 8.86
N TRP A 22 -7.19 -5.52 7.75
CA TRP A 22 -7.65 -4.69 6.64
C TRP A 22 -9.08 -5.07 6.28
N SER A 23 -9.96 -4.07 6.12
CA SER A 23 -11.34 -4.33 5.73
C SER A 23 -11.43 -5.04 4.37
N GLY A 24 -12.47 -5.87 4.18
CA GLY A 24 -12.74 -6.50 2.88
C GLY A 24 -12.80 -5.49 1.71
N GLY A 25 -13.32 -4.28 1.96
CA GLY A 25 -13.33 -3.19 0.97
C GLY A 25 -11.92 -2.70 0.60
N ALA A 26 -11.02 -2.58 1.58
CA ALA A 26 -9.63 -2.20 1.33
C ALA A 26 -8.91 -3.28 0.50
N ASN A 27 -9.12 -4.55 0.83
CA ASN A 27 -8.54 -5.68 0.09
C ASN A 27 -9.06 -5.75 -1.34
N GLY A 28 -10.37 -5.61 -1.54
CA GLY A 28 -10.98 -5.61 -2.88
C GLY A 28 -10.49 -4.43 -3.72
N ARG A 29 -10.36 -3.24 -3.11
CA ARG A 29 -9.85 -2.06 -3.81
C ARG A 29 -8.37 -2.21 -4.18
N PHE A 30 -7.54 -2.68 -3.26
CA PHE A 30 -6.14 -2.98 -3.55
C PHE A 30 -6.01 -3.98 -4.70
N ALA A 31 -6.75 -5.10 -4.66
CA ALA A 31 -6.76 -6.10 -5.73
C ALA A 31 -7.14 -5.49 -7.09
N SER A 32 -8.15 -4.62 -7.13
CA SER A 32 -8.54 -3.89 -8.35
C SER A 32 -7.45 -2.94 -8.87
N LEU A 33 -6.61 -2.38 -8.01
CA LEU A 33 -5.54 -1.47 -8.41
C LEU A 33 -4.28 -2.20 -8.92
N VAL A 34 -4.09 -3.46 -8.54
CA VAL A 34 -2.87 -4.24 -8.89
C VAL A 34 -3.11 -5.33 -9.94
N SER A 35 -4.35 -5.79 -10.10
CA SER A 35 -4.66 -6.91 -10.99
C SER A 35 -4.50 -6.54 -12.46
N GLY A 36 -3.71 -7.33 -13.20
CA GLY A 36 -3.60 -7.22 -14.66
C GLY A 36 -2.81 -6.01 -15.18
N CYS A 37 -2.20 -5.23 -14.29
CA CYS A 37 -1.45 -4.02 -14.65
C CYS A 37 0.03 -4.14 -14.24
N PRO A 38 0.98 -3.72 -15.08
CA PRO A 38 2.36 -3.57 -14.65
C PRO A 38 2.46 -2.47 -13.57
N LEU A 39 3.25 -2.74 -12.54
CA LEU A 39 3.44 -1.83 -11.41
C LEU A 39 4.88 -1.35 -11.37
N LEU A 40 5.06 -0.07 -11.07
CA LEU A 40 6.35 0.49 -10.71
C LEU A 40 6.50 0.42 -9.18
N VAL A 41 7.63 -0.13 -8.73
CA VAL A 41 7.91 -0.32 -7.31
C VAL A 41 9.18 0.45 -6.96
N LYS A 42 9.09 1.36 -6.00
CA LYS A 42 10.24 2.07 -5.43
C LYS A 42 10.50 1.52 -4.04
N VAL A 43 11.68 0.92 -3.84
CA VAL A 43 12.11 0.39 -2.56
C VAL A 43 12.51 1.54 -1.65
N PHE A 44 11.90 1.58 -0.46
CA PHE A 44 12.23 2.51 0.60
C PHE A 44 13.26 1.89 1.56
N SER A 45 13.00 0.68 2.05
CA SER A 45 13.90 -0.06 2.94
C SER A 45 13.66 -1.56 2.88
N VAL A 46 14.53 -2.34 3.52
CA VAL A 46 14.41 -3.80 3.65
C VAL A 46 14.57 -4.17 5.11
N VAL A 47 13.54 -4.76 5.71
CA VAL A 47 13.51 -5.13 7.13
C VAL A 47 13.09 -6.59 7.24
N HIS A 48 13.90 -7.42 7.90
CA HIS A 48 13.63 -8.86 8.05
C HIS A 48 13.25 -9.56 6.74
N SER A 49 13.95 -9.23 5.64
CA SER A 49 13.68 -9.73 4.27
C SER A 49 12.36 -9.30 3.63
N VAL A 50 11.63 -8.36 4.25
CA VAL A 50 10.43 -7.74 3.69
C VAL A 50 10.81 -6.40 3.05
N LEU A 51 10.43 -6.21 1.79
CA LEU A 51 10.62 -4.95 1.07
C LEU A 51 9.55 -3.94 1.50
N HIS A 52 9.96 -2.78 2.00
CA HIS A 52 9.05 -1.67 2.23
C HIS A 52 9.08 -0.77 1.00
N VAL A 53 7.92 -0.56 0.38
CA VAL A 53 7.85 0.00 -0.98
C VAL A 53 6.79 1.09 -1.13
N ASP A 54 7.03 2.01 -2.05
CA ASP A 54 5.98 2.73 -2.76
C ASP A 54 5.59 1.94 -4.02
N VAL A 55 4.28 1.82 -4.28
CA VAL A 55 3.77 1.12 -5.47
C VAL A 55 2.93 2.06 -6.30
N TYR A 56 3.18 2.08 -7.61
CA TYR A 56 2.49 2.92 -8.55
C TYR A 56 1.94 2.09 -9.71
N GLN A 57 0.73 2.42 -10.17
CA GLN A 57 0.26 1.93 -11.45
C GLN A 57 1.04 2.62 -12.57
N TYR A 58 1.55 1.81 -13.49
CA TYR A 58 2.25 2.32 -14.67
C TYR A 58 1.24 2.55 -15.80
N SER A 59 0.92 3.82 -16.08
CA SER A 59 -0.01 4.23 -17.15
C SER A 59 0.71 4.69 -18.44
N GLY A 60 2.05 4.63 -18.49
CA GLY A 60 2.85 5.01 -19.67
C GLY A 60 2.98 6.52 -19.95
N VAL A 61 2.15 7.36 -19.32
CA VAL A 61 2.21 8.84 -19.39
C VAL A 61 2.47 9.38 -17.98
N GLN A 62 3.12 10.55 -17.87
CA GLN A 62 3.76 11.18 -16.70
C GLN A 62 3.05 11.16 -15.33
N ASP A 63 1.81 10.66 -15.22
CA ASP A 63 1.06 10.51 -13.98
C ASP A 63 1.02 9.06 -13.50
N ALA A 64 2.11 8.64 -12.83
CA ALA A 64 2.14 7.38 -12.09
C ALA A 64 1.23 7.49 -10.85
N VAL A 65 0.18 6.65 -10.79
CA VAL A 65 -0.79 6.70 -9.68
C VAL A 65 -0.25 5.92 -8.49
N ASN A 66 0.07 6.61 -7.40
CA ASN A 66 0.48 5.97 -6.16
C ASN A 66 -0.70 5.24 -5.50
N ILE A 67 -0.58 3.93 -5.31
CA ILE A 67 -1.65 3.08 -4.77
C ILE A 67 -1.98 3.46 -3.32
N ARG A 68 -0.98 3.83 -2.51
CA ARG A 68 -1.20 4.30 -1.14
C ARG A 68 -2.12 5.52 -1.12
N ASP A 69 -1.81 6.50 -1.97
CA ASP A 69 -2.55 7.77 -1.98
C ASP A 69 -4.01 7.55 -2.39
N VAL A 70 -4.28 6.60 -3.29
CA VAL A 70 -5.64 6.17 -3.63
C VAL A 70 -6.34 5.55 -2.42
N LEU A 71 -5.71 4.58 -1.77
CA LEU A 71 -6.30 3.90 -0.60
C LEU A 71 -6.57 4.87 0.57
N ILE A 72 -5.69 5.86 0.79
CA ILE A 72 -5.88 6.89 1.81
C ILE A 72 -7.02 7.83 1.41
N ARG A 73 -7.00 8.36 0.19
CA ARG A 73 -8.04 9.28 -0.32
C ARG A 73 -9.43 8.66 -0.28
N GLU A 74 -9.54 7.36 -0.53
CA GLU A 74 -10.81 6.61 -0.50
C GLU A 74 -11.19 6.10 0.91
N GLY A 75 -10.38 6.39 1.95
CA GLY A 75 -10.69 6.03 3.34
C GLY A 75 -10.46 4.56 3.70
N HIS A 76 -9.78 3.80 2.84
CA HIS A 76 -9.37 2.43 3.11
C HIS A 76 -8.13 2.34 4.00
N ALA A 77 -7.29 3.37 3.98
CA ALA A 77 -6.06 3.47 4.76
C ALA A 77 -5.91 4.87 5.38
N GLU A 78 -4.98 4.99 6.32
CA GLU A 78 -4.54 6.26 6.90
C GLU A 78 -3.02 6.40 6.74
N LEU A 79 -2.53 7.65 6.68
CA LEU A 79 -1.10 7.93 6.71
C LEU A 79 -0.53 7.48 8.06
N ALA A 80 0.62 6.82 8.03
CA ALA A 80 1.34 6.38 9.22
C ALA A 80 2.84 6.64 9.09
N GLU A 81 3.51 6.84 10.21
CA GLU A 81 4.97 6.77 10.24
C GLU A 81 5.45 5.33 10.05
N GLU A 82 6.61 5.17 9.43
CA GLU A 82 7.28 3.87 9.34
C GLU A 82 7.94 3.48 10.67
N SER A 83 8.16 2.18 10.84
CA SER A 83 8.90 1.67 12.00
C SER A 83 10.32 2.24 12.04
N TYR A 84 10.89 2.36 13.26
CA TYR A 84 12.27 2.81 13.45
C TYR A 84 13.27 1.96 12.64
N GLU A 85 13.04 0.66 12.55
CA GLU A 85 13.86 -0.28 11.77
C GLU A 85 13.89 0.03 10.27
N SER A 86 12.95 0.85 9.78
CA SER A 86 12.84 1.24 8.37
C SER A 86 13.53 2.57 8.05
N LYS A 87 14.07 3.27 9.06
CA LYS A 87 14.72 4.58 8.94
C LYS A 87 16.22 4.46 8.68
#